data_AF-A0A973PRL5-F1
#
_entry.id   AF-A0A973PRL5-F1
#
_cell.length_a   1.000
_cell.length_b   1.000
_cell.length_c   1.000
_cell.angle_alpha   90.00
_cell.angle_beta   90.00
_cell.angle_gamma   90.00
#
_symmetry.space_group_name_H-M   'P 1'
#
loop_
_entity.id
_entity.type
_entity.pdbx_description
1 polymer ?
#
loop_
_entity_poly.entity_id
_entity_poly.type
_entity_poly.pdbx_seq_one_letter_code
_entity_poly.pdbx_strand_id
1 'polypeptide(L)'
;MRGGLARFVAPFAGPLVLFFAVCLLLGAIFTGSSALGVVIGALATAALAGVLVVKHRRLVAGTVVRFTPEHVELADARGFVVRLRWPDITRIDVVDTRLADPRRVGRPGVRVQALRSAGLIGWGERTVPPRIPGWMRDRLARVPTDPVTGRTEVAIPLGEIDPLWQGGPMGDWVRRRRPDLMGG
;
A
#
# COMPACT_ATOMS: atom_id res chain seq x y z
N MET A 1 -6.77 -8.74 12.79
CA MET A 1 -6.95 -7.76 11.69
C MET A 1 -7.20 -6.29 12.14
N ARG A 2 -6.93 -5.89 13.40
CA ARG A 2 -7.31 -4.53 13.88
C ARG A 2 -6.34 -3.38 13.54
N GLY A 3 -5.19 -3.63 12.88
CA GLY A 3 -4.17 -2.60 12.58
C GLY A 3 -4.10 -2.07 11.14
N GLY A 4 -4.62 -2.80 10.15
CA GLY A 4 -4.41 -2.46 8.73
C GLY A 4 -5.16 -1.21 8.26
N LEU A 5 -6.44 -1.09 8.65
CA LEU A 5 -7.29 0.03 8.21
C LEU A 5 -6.83 1.38 8.79
N ALA A 6 -6.48 1.42 10.08
CA ALA A 6 -6.01 2.65 10.71
C ALA A 6 -4.71 3.15 10.04
N ARG A 7 -3.78 2.25 9.73
CA ARG A 7 -2.54 2.57 9.01
C ARG A 7 -2.79 3.03 7.57
N PHE A 8 -3.82 2.46 6.91
CA PHE A 8 -4.22 2.86 5.56
C PHE A 8 -4.89 4.23 5.52
N VAL A 9 -5.71 4.56 6.53
CA VAL A 9 -6.46 5.83 6.60
C VAL A 9 -5.60 6.96 7.19
N ALA A 10 -4.60 6.67 8.01
CA ALA A 10 -3.75 7.67 8.67
C ALA A 10 -3.15 8.73 7.71
N PRO A 11 -2.61 8.39 6.53
CA PRO A 11 -2.14 9.39 5.56
C PRO A 11 -3.22 10.34 5.02
N PHE A 12 -4.50 9.99 5.16
CA PHE A 12 -5.65 10.79 4.72
C PHE A 12 -6.29 11.61 5.85
N ALA A 13 -5.82 11.50 7.10
CA ALA A 13 -6.41 12.19 8.24
C ALA A 13 -6.42 13.72 8.07
N GLY A 14 -5.28 14.32 7.68
CA GLY A 14 -5.18 15.76 7.44
C GLY A 14 -6.17 16.27 6.38
N PRO A 15 -6.20 15.67 5.17
CA PRO A 15 -7.20 15.97 4.15
C PRO A 15 -8.65 15.79 4.60
N LEU A 16 -8.96 14.75 5.39
CA LEU A 16 -10.30 14.50 5.92
C LEU A 16 -10.73 15.59 6.91
N VAL A 17 -9.83 16.04 7.79
CA VAL A 17 -10.10 17.14 8.73
C VAL A 17 -10.33 18.45 7.99
N LEU A 18 -9.50 18.76 6.98
CA LEU A 18 -9.70 19.96 6.16
C LEU A 18 -11.05 19.91 5.41
N PHE A 19 -11.38 18.75 4.83
CA PHE A 19 -12.64 18.54 4.14
C PHE A 19 -13.85 18.72 5.09
N PHE A 20 -13.77 18.15 6.29
CA PHE A 20 -14.77 18.36 7.34
C PHE A 20 -14.96 19.85 7.64
N ALA A 21 -13.86 20.60 7.86
CA ALA A 21 -13.92 22.02 8.17
C ALA A 21 -14.56 22.84 7.03
N VAL A 22 -14.21 22.53 5.77
CA VAL A 22 -14.79 23.20 4.60
C VAL A 22 -16.29 22.89 4.48
N CYS A 23 -16.70 21.63 4.59
CA CYS A 23 -18.11 21.24 4.52
C CYS A 23 -18.94 21.82 5.68
N LEU A 24 -18.36 21.89 6.88
CA LEU A 24 -18.98 22.51 8.04
C LEU A 24 -19.23 24.00 7.81
N LEU A 25 -18.21 24.73 7.36
CA LEU A 25 -18.33 26.17 7.09
C LEU A 25 -19.36 26.44 6.01
N LEU A 26 -19.32 25.71 4.90
CA LEU A 26 -20.31 25.83 3.84
C LEU A 26 -21.72 25.51 4.35
N GLY A 27 -21.88 24.40 5.06
CA GLY A 27 -23.17 24.01 5.65
C GLY A 27 -23.72 25.07 6.60
N ALA A 28 -22.87 25.64 7.47
CA ALA A 28 -23.26 26.69 8.39
C ALA A 28 -23.66 27.99 7.66
N ILE A 29 -22.95 28.37 6.60
CA ILE A 29 -23.27 29.56 5.79
C ILE A 29 -24.60 29.39 5.06
N PHE A 30 -24.82 28.25 4.39
CA PHE A 30 -26.03 28.02 3.59
C PHE A 30 -27.29 27.79 4.44
N THR A 31 -27.14 27.26 5.66
CA THR A 31 -28.29 26.96 6.54
C THR A 31 -28.51 28.00 7.63
N GLY A 32 -27.56 28.92 7.84
CA GLY A 32 -27.56 29.85 8.97
C GLY A 32 -27.40 29.19 10.34
N SER A 33 -27.07 27.88 10.39
CA SER A 33 -27.00 27.10 11.63
C SER A 33 -25.70 26.29 11.72
N SER A 34 -24.92 26.56 12.76
CA SER A 34 -23.69 25.81 13.05
C SER A 34 -23.97 24.33 13.35
N ALA A 35 -25.11 24.02 13.97
CA ALA A 35 -25.51 22.64 14.25
C ALA A 35 -25.75 21.85 12.96
N LEU A 36 -26.45 22.44 11.98
CA LEU A 36 -26.65 21.82 10.67
C LEU A 36 -25.35 21.73 9.86
N GLY A 37 -24.47 22.73 9.96
CA GLY A 37 -23.13 22.67 9.39
C GLY A 37 -22.32 21.47 9.90
N VAL A 38 -22.34 21.21 11.22
CA VAL A 38 -21.66 20.05 11.83
C VAL A 38 -22.22 18.73 11.27
N VAL A 39 -23.54 18.60 11.17
CA VAL A 39 -24.18 17.38 10.62
C VAL A 39 -23.77 17.15 9.17
N ILE A 40 -23.80 18.19 8.33
CA ILE A 40 -23.39 18.12 6.92
C ILE A 40 -21.91 17.73 6.80
N GLY A 41 -21.04 18.38 7.57
CA GLY A 41 -19.61 18.07 7.61
C GLY A 41 -19.34 16.62 8.02
N ALA A 42 -20.05 16.14 9.06
CA ALA A 42 -19.92 14.77 9.54
C ALA A 42 -20.37 13.75 8.49
N LEU A 43 -21.52 13.97 7.85
CA LEU A 43 -22.03 13.09 6.80
C LEU A 43 -21.10 13.02 5.58
N ALA A 44 -20.62 14.18 5.11
CA ALA A 44 -19.70 14.24 3.98
C ALA A 44 -18.38 13.51 4.29
N THR A 45 -17.84 13.71 5.49
CA THR A 45 -16.61 13.05 5.94
C THR A 45 -16.79 11.54 6.10
N ALA A 46 -17.93 11.12 6.67
CA ALA A 46 -18.28 9.70 6.81
C ALA A 46 -18.42 9.02 5.44
N ALA A 47 -19.03 9.68 4.45
CA ALA A 47 -19.13 9.17 3.09
C ALA A 47 -17.74 8.97 2.46
N LEU A 48 -16.84 9.95 2.59
CA LEU A 48 -15.48 9.86 2.04
C LEU A 48 -14.65 8.77 2.75
N ALA A 49 -14.76 8.66 4.07
CA ALA A 49 -14.16 7.57 4.83
C ALA A 49 -14.70 6.21 4.38
N GLY A 50 -16.00 6.10 4.13
CA GLY A 50 -16.64 4.90 3.57
C GLY A 50 -16.03 4.49 2.23
N VAL A 51 -15.80 5.45 1.32
CA VAL A 51 -15.13 5.19 0.03
C VAL A 51 -13.71 4.65 0.24
N LEU A 52 -12.94 5.20 1.18
CA LEU A 52 -11.60 4.70 1.51
C LEU A 52 -11.63 3.27 2.06
N VAL A 53 -12.59 2.96 2.94
CA VAL A 53 -12.78 1.60 3.49
C VAL A 53 -13.11 0.61 2.38
N VAL A 54 -14.05 0.94 1.49
CA VAL A 54 -14.43 0.08 0.37
C VAL A 54 -13.23 -0.14 -0.56
N LYS A 55 -12.47 0.92 -0.86
CA LYS A 55 -11.26 0.83 -1.68
C LYS A 55 -10.20 -0.06 -1.03
N HIS A 56 -9.97 0.08 0.27
CA HIS A 56 -9.05 -0.78 1.01
C HIS A 56 -9.48 -2.24 0.97
N ARG A 57 -10.77 -2.52 1.25
CA ARG A 57 -11.31 -3.88 1.18
C ARG A 57 -11.14 -4.52 -0.19
N ARG A 58 -11.39 -3.77 -1.27
CA ARG A 58 -11.19 -4.27 -2.64
C ARG A 58 -9.73 -4.57 -2.95
N LEU A 59 -8.80 -3.74 -2.48
CA LEU A 59 -7.37 -3.97 -2.65
C LEU A 59 -6.90 -5.21 -1.88
N VAL A 60 -7.30 -5.34 -0.62
CA VAL A 60 -6.94 -6.48 0.23
C VAL A 60 -7.54 -7.78 -0.30
N ALA A 61 -8.84 -7.78 -0.65
CA ALA A 61 -9.52 -8.98 -1.14
C ALA A 61 -8.94 -9.52 -2.46
N GLY A 62 -8.36 -8.65 -3.28
CA GLY A 62 -7.73 -9.06 -4.53
C GLY A 62 -6.22 -9.28 -4.43
N THR A 63 -5.58 -9.05 -3.28
CA THR A 63 -4.15 -9.29 -3.10
C THR A 63 -3.94 -10.65 -2.47
N VAL A 64 -3.34 -11.56 -3.22
CA VAL A 64 -3.06 -12.93 -2.80
C VAL A 64 -1.56 -13.14 -2.77
N VAL A 65 -1.04 -13.62 -1.64
CA VAL A 65 0.34 -14.08 -1.53
C VAL A 65 0.36 -15.60 -1.40
N ARG A 66 1.15 -16.25 -2.24
CA ARG A 66 1.34 -17.69 -2.26
C ARG A 66 2.78 -18.02 -1.92
N PHE A 67 2.94 -18.86 -0.92
CA PHE A 67 4.23 -19.45 -0.57
C PHE A 67 4.27 -20.87 -1.13
N THR A 68 5.22 -21.11 -2.03
CA THR A 68 5.47 -22.43 -2.61
C THR A 68 6.88 -22.89 -2.21
N PRO A 69 7.20 -24.19 -2.37
CA PRO A 69 8.56 -24.66 -2.14
C PRO A 69 9.64 -23.95 -2.98
N GLU A 70 9.27 -23.42 -4.15
CA GLU A 70 10.20 -22.82 -5.12
C GLU A 70 10.29 -21.30 -4.98
N HIS A 71 9.17 -20.63 -4.66
CA HIS A 71 9.08 -19.18 -4.69
C HIS A 71 7.95 -18.61 -3.80
N VAL A 72 8.01 -17.30 -3.59
CA VAL A 72 6.93 -16.46 -3.07
C VAL A 72 6.35 -15.66 -4.23
N GLU A 73 5.04 -15.74 -4.41
CA GLU A 73 4.29 -14.99 -5.42
C GLU A 73 3.33 -14.03 -4.74
N LEU A 74 3.28 -12.79 -5.21
CA LEU A 74 2.20 -11.84 -4.90
C LEU A 74 1.46 -11.52 -6.20
N ALA A 75 0.14 -11.69 -6.19
CA ALA A 75 -0.75 -11.26 -7.25
C ALA A 75 -1.77 -10.26 -6.69
N ASP A 76 -1.98 -9.13 -7.36
CA ASP A 76 -3.01 -8.15 -6.97
C ASP A 76 -4.26 -8.19 -7.87
N ALA A 77 -5.31 -7.49 -7.43
CA ALA A 77 -6.58 -7.41 -8.14
C ALA A 77 -6.49 -6.68 -9.50
N ARG A 78 -5.35 -6.05 -9.79
CA ARG A 78 -5.12 -5.23 -10.99
C ARG A 78 -4.21 -5.91 -12.00
N GLY A 79 -3.81 -7.16 -11.74
CA GLY A 79 -2.96 -7.95 -12.63
C GLY A 79 -1.46 -7.68 -12.45
N PHE A 80 -1.04 -7.02 -11.38
CA PHE A 80 0.37 -7.05 -10.99
C PHE A 80 0.69 -8.41 -10.39
N VAL A 81 1.75 -9.04 -10.89
CA VAL A 81 2.29 -10.28 -10.34
C VAL A 81 3.78 -10.08 -10.07
N VAL A 82 4.21 -10.42 -8.86
CA VAL A 82 5.61 -10.39 -8.44
C VAL A 82 5.99 -11.79 -7.99
N ARG A 83 7.10 -12.31 -8.51
CA ARG A 83 7.64 -13.62 -8.13
C ARG A 83 9.08 -13.49 -7.65
N LEU A 84 9.34 -14.02 -6.47
CA LEU A 84 10.66 -14.11 -5.85
C LEU A 84 10.97 -15.56 -5.52
N ARG A 85 11.96 -16.15 -6.19
CA ARG A 85 12.42 -17.50 -5.80
C ARG A 85 13.20 -17.39 -4.51
N TRP A 86 13.14 -18.43 -3.68
CA TRP A 86 13.81 -18.41 -2.38
C TRP A 86 15.30 -18.06 -2.42
N PRO A 87 16.11 -18.59 -3.36
CA PRO A 87 17.54 -18.24 -3.44
C PRO A 87 17.78 -16.78 -3.82
N ASP A 88 16.83 -16.16 -4.53
CA ASP A 88 16.99 -14.81 -5.08
C ASP A 88 16.54 -13.70 -4.11
N ILE A 89 16.00 -14.08 -2.95
CA ILE A 89 15.68 -13.12 -1.89
C ILE A 89 16.99 -12.61 -1.28
N THR A 90 17.17 -11.31 -1.22
CA THR A 90 18.42 -10.72 -0.73
C THR A 90 18.31 -10.26 0.72
N ARG A 91 17.14 -9.75 1.14
CA ARG A 91 16.93 -9.19 2.47
C ARG A 91 15.46 -9.10 2.85
N ILE A 92 15.22 -8.94 4.15
CA ILE A 92 13.95 -8.47 4.71
C ILE A 92 14.15 -7.00 5.08
N ASP A 93 13.33 -6.10 4.52
CA ASP A 93 13.48 -4.66 4.74
C ASP A 93 12.14 -3.93 4.54
N VAL A 94 12.10 -2.64 4.82
CA VAL A 94 10.95 -1.77 4.63
C VAL A 94 10.69 -1.53 3.14
N VAL A 95 9.51 -1.96 2.70
CA VAL A 95 8.99 -1.76 1.35
C VAL A 95 8.09 -0.53 1.31
N ASP A 96 8.38 0.40 0.40
CA ASP A 96 7.59 1.61 0.12
C ASP A 96 6.52 1.35 -0.96
N THR A 97 5.30 1.06 -0.55
CA THR A 97 4.15 0.92 -1.46
C THR A 97 3.48 2.27 -1.70
N ARG A 98 3.30 2.64 -2.97
CA ARG A 98 2.62 3.88 -3.35
C ARG A 98 1.32 3.57 -4.07
N LEU A 99 0.22 3.98 -3.44
CA LEU A 99 -1.15 3.74 -3.93
C LEU A 99 -1.66 4.83 -4.89
N ALA A 100 -0.95 5.96 -4.97
CA ALA A 100 -1.31 7.11 -5.78
C ALA A 100 -0.05 7.82 -6.32
N ASP A 101 -0.27 8.64 -7.36
CA ASP A 101 0.76 9.52 -7.91
C ASP A 101 1.30 10.45 -6.79
N PRO A 102 2.63 10.57 -6.60
CA PRO A 102 3.22 11.47 -5.61
C PRO A 102 3.04 12.97 -5.90
N ARG A 103 2.32 13.34 -6.97
CA ARG A 103 1.96 14.73 -7.28
C ARG A 103 1.33 15.42 -6.07
N ARG A 104 1.75 16.67 -5.84
CA ARG A 104 1.13 17.58 -4.87
C ARG A 104 -0.29 17.90 -5.33
N VAL A 105 -1.27 17.66 -4.47
CA VAL A 105 -2.67 18.05 -4.71
C VAL A 105 -2.93 19.38 -3.98
N GLY A 106 -3.25 20.44 -4.72
CA GLY A 106 -3.57 21.79 -4.19
C GLY A 106 -2.36 22.70 -3.89
N ARG A 107 -2.62 23.89 -3.36
CA ARG A 107 -1.63 24.84 -2.79
C ARG A 107 -2.10 25.28 -1.39
N PRO A 108 -1.32 25.11 -0.31
CA PRO A 108 -0.04 24.40 -0.23
C PRO A 108 -0.27 22.89 -0.37
N GLY A 109 0.37 22.27 -1.37
CA GLY A 109 -0.07 20.95 -1.84
C GLY A 109 0.16 19.80 -0.86
N VAL A 110 -0.85 18.95 -0.71
CA VAL A 110 -0.77 17.72 0.08
C VAL A 110 -0.05 16.64 -0.72
N ARG A 111 0.91 15.96 -0.11
CA ARG A 111 1.55 14.75 -0.65
C ARG A 111 1.03 13.53 0.07
N VAL A 112 0.54 12.55 -0.69
CA VAL A 112 0.21 11.23 -0.13
C VAL A 112 1.52 10.49 0.17
N GLN A 113 1.72 10.10 1.43
CA GLN A 113 2.90 9.34 1.84
C GLN A 113 2.83 7.90 1.34
N ALA A 114 4.00 7.29 1.10
CA ALA A 114 4.08 5.86 0.83
C ALA A 114 3.70 5.07 2.07
N LEU A 115 3.01 3.95 1.88
CA LEU A 115 2.78 2.99 2.95
C LEU A 115 4.08 2.19 3.13
N ARG A 116 4.59 2.17 4.35
CA ARG A 116 5.82 1.48 4.72
C ARG A 116 5.50 0.22 5.48
N SER A 117 6.02 -0.92 5.04
CA SER A 117 5.87 -2.19 5.75
C SER A 117 7.07 -3.10 5.52
N ALA A 118 7.40 -3.97 6.48
CA ALA A 118 8.46 -4.96 6.28
C ALA A 118 8.02 -6.01 5.26
N GLY A 119 8.91 -6.35 4.34
CA GLY A 119 8.65 -7.32 3.28
C GLY A 119 9.91 -8.01 2.78
N LEU A 120 9.74 -8.85 1.76
CA LEU A 120 10.84 -9.56 1.10
C LEU A 120 11.34 -8.73 -0.08
N ILE A 121 12.66 -8.57 -0.20
CA ILE A 121 13.28 -7.88 -1.34
C ILE A 121 14.32 -8.79 -1.99
N GLY A 122 14.32 -8.85 -3.31
CA GLY A 122 15.30 -9.64 -4.06
C GLY A 122 15.20 -9.46 -5.56
N TRP A 123 15.93 -10.29 -6.29
CA TRP A 123 15.96 -10.29 -7.74
C TRP A 123 14.89 -11.22 -8.28
N GLY A 124 13.91 -10.68 -9.01
CA GLY A 124 12.74 -11.46 -9.36
C GLY A 124 12.04 -11.00 -10.62
N GLU A 125 10.89 -11.62 -10.85
CA GLU A 125 10.06 -11.34 -12.00
C GLU A 125 8.90 -10.44 -11.58
N ARG A 126 8.54 -9.53 -12.47
CA ARG A 126 7.39 -8.65 -12.31
C ARG A 126 6.61 -8.59 -13.61
N THR A 127 5.38 -9.09 -13.56
CA THR A 127 4.39 -8.88 -14.61
C THR A 127 3.57 -7.65 -14.25
N VAL A 128 3.50 -6.71 -15.18
CA VAL A 128 2.67 -5.51 -15.04
C VAL A 128 1.47 -5.60 -15.98
N PRO A 129 0.30 -5.07 -15.58
CA PRO A 129 -0.85 -5.02 -16.47
C PRO A 129 -0.56 -4.13 -17.69
N PRO A 130 -1.23 -4.37 -18.83
CA PRO A 130 -0.94 -3.67 -20.09
C PRO A 130 -1.18 -2.16 -20.02
N ARG A 131 -2.06 -1.70 -19.12
CA ARG A 131 -2.36 -0.28 -18.90
C ARG A 131 -1.94 0.15 -17.50
N ILE A 132 -0.72 0.64 -17.37
CA ILE A 132 -0.24 1.33 -16.16
C ILE A 132 -0.14 2.85 -16.39
N PRO A 133 -0.37 3.68 -15.36
CA PRO A 133 -0.13 5.12 -15.44
C PRO A 133 1.32 5.45 -15.79
N GLY A 134 1.55 6.56 -16.51
CA GLY A 134 2.90 6.98 -16.95
C GLY A 134 3.90 7.11 -15.80
N TRP A 135 3.51 7.74 -14.68
CA TRP A 135 4.36 7.88 -13.50
C TRP A 135 4.81 6.53 -12.92
N MET A 136 3.97 5.49 -13.02
CA MET A 136 4.31 4.15 -12.57
C MET A 136 5.31 3.53 -13.53
N ARG A 137 5.10 3.66 -14.84
CA ARG A 137 6.06 3.20 -15.86
C ARG A 137 7.45 3.81 -15.64
N ASP A 138 7.53 5.12 -15.43
CA ASP A 138 8.79 5.82 -15.17
C ASP A 138 9.46 5.33 -13.89
N ARG A 139 8.68 5.04 -12.85
CA ARG A 139 9.21 4.49 -11.59
C ARG A 139 9.77 3.09 -11.81
N LEU A 140 9.05 2.22 -12.53
CA LEU A 140 9.48 0.84 -12.78
C LEU A 140 10.71 0.77 -13.67
N ALA A 141 10.88 1.72 -14.60
CA ALA A 141 12.05 1.83 -15.47
C ALA A 141 13.33 2.22 -14.71
N ARG A 142 13.21 2.82 -13.51
CA ARG A 142 14.34 3.19 -12.64
C ARG A 142 14.72 2.11 -11.62
N VAL A 143 14.03 0.97 -11.65
CA VAL A 143 14.29 -0.12 -10.69
C VAL A 143 15.63 -0.78 -11.05
N PRO A 144 16.50 -1.02 -10.05
CA PRO A 144 17.77 -1.71 -10.30
C PRO A 144 17.59 -3.05 -10.99
N THR A 145 18.56 -3.41 -11.83
CA THR A 145 18.63 -4.71 -12.48
C THR A 145 19.92 -5.39 -12.07
N ASP A 146 19.84 -6.68 -11.74
CA ASP A 146 20.99 -7.49 -11.41
C ASP A 146 21.92 -7.59 -12.63
N PRO A 147 23.19 -7.16 -12.53
CA PRO A 147 24.13 -7.23 -13.64
C PRO A 147 24.44 -8.67 -14.07
N VAL A 148 24.22 -9.67 -13.20
CA VAL A 148 24.52 -11.08 -13.50
C VAL A 148 23.33 -11.77 -14.15
N THR A 149 22.14 -11.68 -13.56
CA THR A 149 20.95 -12.40 -14.04
C THR A 149 20.03 -11.59 -14.94
N GLY A 150 20.22 -10.27 -15.03
CA GLY A 150 19.32 -9.37 -15.76
C GLY A 150 17.94 -9.20 -15.13
N ARG A 151 17.71 -9.72 -13.91
CA ARG A 151 16.44 -9.61 -13.20
C ARG A 151 16.30 -8.28 -12.48
N THR A 152 15.07 -7.77 -12.40
CA THR A 152 14.81 -6.52 -11.68
C THR A 152 14.69 -6.76 -10.18
N GLU A 153 15.06 -5.76 -9.37
CA GLU A 153 14.76 -5.78 -7.95
C GLU A 153 13.24 -5.68 -7.74
N VAL A 154 12.67 -6.62 -7.02
CA VAL A 154 11.24 -6.66 -6.70
C VAL A 154 11.04 -6.83 -5.21
N ALA A 155 9.89 -6.37 -4.73
CA ALA A 155 9.55 -6.41 -3.33
C ALA A 155 8.13 -6.93 -3.12
N ILE A 156 7.95 -7.77 -2.09
CA ILE A 156 6.66 -8.29 -1.65
C ILE A 156 6.39 -7.74 -0.23
N PRO A 157 5.50 -6.74 -0.09
CA PRO A 157 5.23 -6.08 1.19
C PRO A 157 4.33 -6.93 2.10
N LEU A 158 4.90 -7.99 2.69
CA LEU A 158 4.15 -8.92 3.56
C LEU A 158 3.47 -8.21 4.75
N GLY A 159 4.11 -7.15 5.29
CA GLY A 159 3.58 -6.35 6.39
C GLY A 159 2.32 -5.55 6.07
N GLU A 160 1.95 -5.40 4.79
CA GLU A 160 0.64 -4.85 4.42
C GLU A 160 -0.50 -5.85 4.57
N ILE A 161 -0.19 -7.14 4.48
CA ILE A 161 -1.15 -8.23 4.59
C ILE A 161 -1.28 -8.64 6.06
N ASP A 162 -0.15 -8.89 6.72
CA ASP A 162 -0.08 -9.20 8.14
C ASP A 162 1.07 -8.40 8.79
N PRO A 163 0.77 -7.39 9.62
CA PRO A 163 1.81 -6.61 10.30
C PRO A 163 2.73 -7.43 11.21
N LEU A 164 2.28 -8.61 11.66
CA LEU A 164 3.05 -9.51 12.53
C LEU A 164 3.55 -10.75 11.77
N TRP A 165 3.60 -10.68 10.43
CA TRP A 165 3.89 -11.84 9.59
C TRP A 165 5.18 -12.57 9.96
N GLN A 166 6.22 -11.84 10.42
CA GLN A 166 7.51 -12.40 10.82
C GLN A 166 7.40 -13.39 11.99
N GLY A 167 6.45 -13.16 12.90
CA GLY A 167 6.17 -14.06 14.02
C GLY A 167 5.07 -15.08 13.76
N GLY A 168 4.49 -15.08 12.56
CA GLY A 168 3.36 -15.93 12.18
C GLY A 168 3.70 -16.99 11.13
N PRO A 169 2.68 -17.64 10.53
CA PRO A 169 2.86 -18.71 9.57
C PRO A 169 3.68 -18.32 8.32
N MET A 170 3.60 -17.06 7.89
CA MET A 170 4.43 -16.54 6.79
C MET A 170 5.91 -16.48 7.19
N GLY A 171 6.20 -15.99 8.39
CA GLY A 171 7.54 -16.00 8.97
C GLY A 171 8.11 -17.40 9.14
N ASP A 172 7.27 -18.39 9.47
CA ASP A 172 7.69 -19.80 9.52
C ASP A 172 8.14 -20.32 8.16
N TRP A 173 7.43 -19.95 7.09
CA TRP A 173 7.86 -20.28 5.72
C TRP A 173 9.22 -19.68 5.39
N VAL A 174 9.41 -18.40 5.72
CA VAL A 174 10.70 -17.72 5.49
C VAL A 174 11.79 -18.37 6.33
N ARG A 175 11.58 -18.64 7.62
CA ARG A 175 12.56 -19.33 8.48
C ARG A 175 12.96 -20.71 7.95
N ARG A 176 12.02 -21.49 7.41
CA ARG A 176 12.33 -22.81 6.85
C ARG A 176 13.13 -22.76 5.55
N ARG A 177 12.95 -21.72 4.73
CA ARG A 177 13.52 -21.64 3.37
C ARG A 177 14.74 -20.73 3.28
N ARG A 178 14.79 -19.71 4.12
CA ARG A 178 15.81 -18.67 4.23
C ARG A 178 16.03 -18.27 5.70
N PRO A 179 16.52 -19.21 6.53
CA PRO A 179 16.79 -18.94 7.96
C PRO A 179 17.80 -17.80 8.15
N ASP A 180 18.73 -17.66 7.20
CA ASP A 180 19.74 -16.60 7.14
C ASP A 180 19.14 -15.19 7.15
N LEU A 181 17.91 -15.01 6.65
CA LEU A 181 17.26 -13.71 6.58
C LEU A 181 16.56 -13.27 7.88
N MET A 182 16.35 -14.19 8.83
CA MET A 182 15.53 -13.97 10.03
C MET A 182 16.37 -13.80 11.32
N GLY A 183 17.70 -13.89 11.22
CA GLY A 183 18.63 -13.86 12.35
C GLY A 183 19.56 -12.64 12.40
N GLY A 184 19.18 -11.55 11.73
CA GLY A 184 19.90 -10.26 11.72
C GLY A 184 19.32 -9.27 12.71
#